data_AF-A0A946MIC1-F1
#
_entry.id   AF-A0A946MIC1-F1
#
_cell.length_a   1.000
_cell.length_b   1.000
_cell.length_c   1.000
_cell.angle_alpha   90.00
_cell.angle_beta   90.00
_cell.angle_gamma   90.00
#
_symmetry.space_group_name_H-M   'P 1'
#
loop_
_entity.id
_entity.type
_entity.pdbx_description
1 polymer ?
#
loop_
_entity_poly.entity_id
_entity_poly.type
_entity_poly.pdbx_seq_one_letter_code
_entity_poly.pdbx_strand_id
1 'polypeptide(L)'
;LIDQLDTAISKNSKKNLRAFVNYLGDDKRSATKGAKELAGKSKAKNVPFVLPNEHENGPDNYGLNADVEVTIILAKGLKVQASHAFKVGKDVNVDAVVKDLSKILN
;
A
#
# COMPACT_ATOMS: atom_id res chain seq x y z
N LEU A 1 -9.88 -1.52 3.34
CA LEU A 1 -8.72 -1.96 2.52
C LEU A 1 -7.62 -2.61 3.34
N ILE A 2 -6.89 -1.91 4.22
CA ILE A 2 -5.71 -2.49 4.91
C ILE A 2 -6.07 -3.77 5.69
N ASP A 3 -7.17 -3.76 6.45
CA ASP A 3 -7.64 -4.95 7.17
C ASP A 3 -8.04 -6.12 6.24
N GLN A 4 -8.53 -5.81 5.02
CA GLN A 4 -8.85 -6.84 4.02
C GLN A 4 -7.58 -7.44 3.42
N LEU A 5 -6.56 -6.61 3.17
CA LEU A 5 -5.23 -7.07 2.74
C LEU A 5 -4.59 -7.94 3.81
N ASP A 6 -4.68 -7.55 5.08
CA ASP A 6 -4.21 -8.33 6.22
C ASP A 6 -4.85 -9.72 6.28
N THR A 7 -6.17 -9.77 6.15
CA THR A 7 -6.93 -11.03 6.10
C THR A 7 -6.51 -11.87 4.89
N ALA A 8 -6.29 -11.25 3.73
CA ALA A 8 -5.86 -11.93 2.52
C ALA A 8 -4.45 -12.52 2.66
N ILE A 9 -3.52 -11.80 3.29
CA ILE A 9 -2.16 -12.29 3.60
C ILE A 9 -2.24 -13.54 4.47
N SER A 10 -3.02 -13.50 5.55
CA SER A 10 -3.19 -14.65 6.44
C SER A 10 -3.74 -15.88 5.68
N LYS A 11 -4.78 -15.70 4.86
CA LYS A 11 -5.39 -16.76 4.05
C LYS A 11 -4.48 -17.31 2.95
N ASN A 12 -3.55 -16.49 2.44
CA ASN A 12 -2.67 -16.83 1.32
C ASN A 12 -1.19 -16.95 1.74
N SER A 13 -0.91 -17.25 3.02
CA SER A 13 0.45 -17.38 3.54
C SER A 13 1.29 -18.39 2.73
N LYS A 14 0.69 -19.50 2.30
CA LYS A 14 1.32 -20.52 1.43
C LYS A 14 1.72 -20.01 0.05
N LYS A 15 1.10 -18.93 -0.43
CA LYS A 15 1.38 -18.30 -1.74
C LYS A 15 2.36 -17.12 -1.60
N ASN A 16 2.95 -16.91 -0.43
CA ASN A 16 3.87 -15.81 -0.13
C ASN A 16 3.30 -14.42 -0.44
N LEU A 17 1.98 -14.22 -0.31
CA LEU A 17 1.39 -12.89 -0.42
C LEU A 17 1.93 -11.99 0.70
N ARG A 18 2.45 -10.82 0.34
CA ARG A 18 2.92 -9.80 1.27
C ARG A 18 2.36 -8.44 0.85
N ALA A 19 2.14 -7.57 1.82
CA ALA A 19 1.85 -6.16 1.58
C ALA A 19 2.62 -5.31 2.58
N PHE A 20 2.92 -4.08 2.18
CA PHE A 20 3.55 -3.06 3.02
C PHE A 20 2.92 -1.73 2.65
N VAL A 21 2.70 -0.88 3.66
CA VAL A 21 2.21 0.48 3.46
C VAL A 21 3.40 1.41 3.66
N ASN A 22 3.83 2.07 2.59
CA ASN A 22 4.82 3.14 2.68
C ASN A 22 4.09 4.46 2.85
N TYR A 23 4.44 5.20 3.89
CA TYR A 23 3.93 6.54 4.11
C TYR A 23 4.92 7.56 3.54
N LEU A 24 4.45 8.40 2.63
CA LEU A 24 5.22 9.51 2.08
C LEU A 24 4.78 10.83 2.74
N GLY A 25 5.70 11.76 2.91
CA GLY A 25 5.43 13.08 3.44
C GLY A 25 6.64 14.00 3.35
N ASP A 26 6.39 15.30 3.37
CA ASP A 26 7.37 16.35 3.11
C ASP A 26 8.55 16.36 4.08
N ASP A 27 8.37 15.83 5.29
CA ASP A 27 9.44 15.70 6.26
C ASP A 27 9.28 14.43 7.11
N LYS A 28 10.42 13.93 7.58
CA LYS A 28 10.48 12.70 8.37
C LYS A 28 9.58 12.70 9.61
N ARG A 29 9.41 13.84 10.29
CA ARG A 29 8.63 13.94 11.53
C ARG A 29 7.14 13.87 11.22
N SER A 30 6.66 14.63 10.25
CA SER A 30 5.26 14.59 9.82
C SER A 30 4.91 13.20 9.24
N ALA A 31 5.78 12.64 8.41
CA ALA A 31 5.60 11.32 7.83
C ALA A 31 5.56 10.21 8.89
N THR A 32 6.44 10.27 9.90
CA THR A 32 6.40 9.33 11.04
C THR A 32 5.09 9.42 11.81
N LYS A 33 4.60 10.64 12.07
CA LYS A 33 3.34 10.85 12.80
C LYS A 33 2.16 10.29 12.00
N GLY A 34 2.07 10.61 10.71
CA GLY A 34 1.02 10.11 9.82
C GLY A 34 1.02 8.58 9.70
N ALA A 35 2.20 7.97 9.55
CA ALA A 35 2.33 6.51 9.53
C ALA A 35 1.81 5.86 10.83
N LYS A 36 2.14 6.43 11.99
CA LYS A 36 1.64 5.95 13.30
C LYS A 36 0.14 6.11 13.45
N GLU A 37 -0.42 7.24 13.03
CA GLU A 37 -1.87 7.47 13.05
C GLU A 37 -2.62 6.50 12.13
N LEU A 38 -2.10 6.25 10.93
CA LEU A 38 -2.68 5.28 10.00
C LEU A 38 -2.61 3.86 10.57
N ALA A 39 -1.48 3.48 11.16
CA ALA A 39 -1.32 2.19 11.83
C ALA A 39 -2.30 2.05 13.01
N GLY A 40 -2.48 3.09 13.83
CA GLY A 40 -3.40 3.08 14.97
C GLY A 40 -4.88 3.00 14.59
N LYS A 41 -5.25 3.43 13.38
CA LYS A 41 -6.61 3.29 12.82
C LYS A 41 -6.87 1.91 12.20
N SER A 42 -5.81 1.14 11.96
CA SER A 42 -5.87 -0.19 11.34
C SER A 42 -5.88 -1.29 12.40
N LYS A 43 -6.47 -2.45 12.08
CA LYS A 43 -6.39 -3.67 12.91
C LYS A 43 -5.40 -4.69 12.34
N ALA A 44 -4.70 -4.33 11.26
CA ALA A 44 -3.76 -5.20 10.56
C ALA A 44 -2.59 -5.63 11.46
N LYS A 45 -2.21 -6.90 11.35
CA LYS A 45 -1.12 -7.52 12.13
C LYS A 45 0.05 -7.98 11.26
N ASN A 46 -0.23 -8.22 9.98
CA ASN A 46 0.68 -8.78 8.99
C ASN A 46 1.10 -7.73 7.94
N VAL A 47 0.61 -6.50 8.05
CA VAL A 47 0.95 -5.38 7.16
C VAL A 47 1.87 -4.41 7.90
N PRO A 48 3.19 -4.41 7.61
CA PRO A 48 4.08 -3.39 8.12
C PRO A 48 3.75 -2.01 7.52
N PHE A 49 3.82 -0.99 8.39
CA PHE A 49 3.78 0.42 8.02
C PHE A 49 5.21 0.95 8.05
N VAL A 50 5.67 1.46 6.92
CA VAL A 50 7.08 1.77 6.67
C VAL A 50 7.21 3.25 6.34
N LEU A 51 8.28 3.84 6.87
CA LEU A 51 8.76 5.14 6.44
C LEU A 51 9.96 4.93 5.52
N PRO A 52 9.82 5.15 4.20
CA PRO A 52 10.93 4.98 3.27
C PRO A 52 12.01 6.05 3.51
N ASN A 53 13.24 5.78 3.07
CA ASN A 53 14.33 6.75 3.14
C ASN A 53 14.01 7.97 2.24
N GLU A 54 13.53 7.69 1.02
CA GLU A 54 13.00 8.66 0.06
C GLU A 54 11.54 8.97 0.39
N HIS A 55 11.30 9.58 1.55
CA HIS A 55 9.96 9.81 2.09
C HIS A 55 9.17 10.92 1.40
N GLU A 56 9.82 11.87 0.72
CA GLU A 56 9.13 12.95 0.03
C GLU A 56 8.38 12.44 -1.21
N ASN A 57 9.06 11.67 -2.07
CA ASN A 57 8.53 11.28 -3.38
C ASN A 57 8.56 9.76 -3.65
N GLY A 58 9.09 8.96 -2.71
CA GLY A 58 9.41 7.55 -2.96
C GLY A 58 10.56 7.38 -3.96
N PRO A 59 10.85 6.13 -4.37
CA PRO A 59 11.88 5.88 -5.38
C PRO A 59 11.50 6.44 -6.75
N ASP A 60 12.41 7.21 -7.37
CA ASP A 60 12.19 7.85 -8.68
C ASP A 60 11.78 6.84 -9.77
N ASN A 61 12.34 5.64 -9.72
CA ASN A 61 12.09 4.58 -10.70
C ASN A 61 10.70 3.92 -10.57
N TYR A 62 9.89 4.29 -9.58
CA TYR A 62 8.51 3.80 -9.43
C TYR A 62 7.49 4.66 -10.19
N GLY A 63 7.87 5.86 -10.65
CA GLY A 63 6.99 6.75 -11.41
C GLY A 63 5.73 7.16 -10.63
N LEU A 64 5.87 7.39 -9.32
CA LEU A 64 4.77 7.78 -8.47
C LEU A 64 4.25 9.16 -8.89
N ASN A 65 2.93 9.29 -8.98
CA ASN A 65 2.30 10.56 -9.34
C ASN A 65 2.28 11.48 -8.12
N ALA A 66 2.97 12.63 -8.19
CA ALA A 66 3.01 13.59 -7.09
C ALA A 66 1.63 14.22 -6.76
N ASP A 67 0.67 14.17 -7.68
CA ASP A 67 -0.67 14.73 -7.49
C ASP A 67 -1.65 13.78 -6.80
N VAL A 68 -1.22 12.58 -6.37
CA VAL A 68 -2.10 11.56 -5.76
C VAL A 68 -1.62 11.19 -4.37
N GLU A 69 -2.56 10.95 -3.46
CA GLU A 69 -2.25 10.72 -2.05
C GLU A 69 -2.01 9.25 -1.73
N VAL A 70 -2.61 8.34 -2.50
CA VAL A 70 -2.50 6.90 -2.29
C VAL A 70 -2.20 6.22 -3.62
N THR A 71 -1.06 5.54 -3.68
CA THR A 71 -0.74 4.63 -4.77
C THR A 71 -0.67 3.19 -4.25
N ILE A 72 -1.33 2.28 -4.96
CA ILE A 72 -1.35 0.84 -4.65
C ILE A 72 -0.78 0.10 -5.83
N ILE A 73 0.33 -0.59 -5.61
CA ILE A 73 1.01 -1.40 -6.64
C ILE A 73 0.81 -2.88 -6.29
N LEU A 74 0.27 -3.64 -7.23
CA LEU A 74 0.12 -5.09 -7.14
C LEU A 74 1.15 -5.72 -8.07
N ALA A 75 2.02 -6.56 -7.53
CA ALA A 75 3.10 -7.19 -8.28
C ALA A 75 3.20 -8.70 -8.00
N LYS A 76 3.61 -9.46 -9.01
CA LYS A 76 3.88 -10.91 -8.94
C LYS A 76 5.15 -11.22 -9.72
N GLY A 77 6.09 -11.93 -9.11
CA GLY A 77 7.34 -12.33 -9.78
C GLY A 77 8.16 -11.15 -10.31
N LEU A 78 8.32 -10.09 -9.50
CA LEU A 78 9.03 -8.84 -9.84
C LEU A 78 8.41 -8.03 -10.99
N LYS A 79 7.18 -8.34 -11.42
CA LYS A 79 6.44 -7.60 -12.43
C LYS A 79 5.20 -6.96 -11.84
N VAL A 80 5.02 -5.67 -12.09
CA VAL A 80 3.78 -4.94 -11.78
C VAL A 80 2.65 -5.51 -12.64
N GLN A 81 1.56 -5.91 -11.99
CA GLN A 81 0.35 -6.45 -12.62
C GLN A 81 -0.77 -5.42 -12.63
N ALA A 82 -0.82 -4.55 -11.61
CA ALA A 82 -1.73 -3.42 -11.55
C ALA A 82 -1.12 -2.29 -10.73
N SER A 83 -1.48 -1.05 -11.07
CA SER A 83 -1.17 0.15 -10.31
C SER A 83 -2.44 1.00 -10.21
N HIS A 84 -2.83 1.37 -9.00
CA HIS A 84 -3.98 2.22 -8.74
C HIS A 84 -3.52 3.47 -8.01
N ALA A 85 -3.87 4.63 -8.55
CA ALA A 85 -3.56 5.93 -7.97
C ALA A 85 -4.87 6.63 -7.61
N PHE A 86 -4.96 7.09 -6.36
CA PHE A 86 -6.16 7.72 -5.81
C PHE A 86 -5.82 9.07 -5.18
N LYS A 87 -6.62 10.08 -5.49
CA LYS A 87 -6.63 11.34 -4.75
C LYS A 87 -7.56 11.16 -3.54
N VAL A 88 -7.18 11.70 -2.37
CA VAL A 88 -7.92 11.79 -1.10
C VAL A 88 -9.08 10.80 -0.84
N GLY A 89 -8.95 9.97 0.20
CA GLY A 89 -9.98 9.61 1.20
C GLY A 89 -11.32 8.95 0.80
N LYS A 90 -11.81 9.10 -0.43
CA LYS A 90 -13.09 8.57 -0.93
C LYS A 90 -12.99 7.91 -2.31
N ASP A 91 -11.94 8.22 -3.08
CA ASP A 91 -11.76 7.63 -4.42
C ASP A 91 -11.12 6.24 -4.38
N VAL A 92 -10.64 5.78 -3.22
CA VAL A 92 -10.04 4.45 -3.08
C VAL A 92 -11.09 3.38 -3.38
N ASN A 93 -11.05 2.89 -4.63
CA ASN A 93 -11.91 1.82 -5.09
C ASN A 93 -11.37 0.48 -4.57
N VAL A 94 -11.76 0.14 -3.35
CA VAL A 94 -11.36 -1.07 -2.65
C VAL A 94 -11.72 -2.32 -3.44
N ASP A 95 -12.89 -2.36 -4.07
CA ASP A 95 -13.36 -3.52 -4.82
C ASP A 95 -12.50 -3.79 -6.05
N ALA A 96 -12.07 -2.75 -6.76
CA ALA A 96 -11.14 -2.88 -7.88
C ALA A 96 -9.80 -3.49 -7.43
N VAL A 97 -9.24 -3.00 -6.32
CA VAL A 97 -7.97 -3.49 -5.76
C VAL A 97 -8.10 -4.95 -5.32
N VAL A 98 -9.18 -5.32 -4.63
CA VAL A 98 -9.41 -6.71 -4.18
C VAL A 98 -9.66 -7.65 -5.37
N LYS A 99 -10.30 -7.16 -6.43
CA LYS A 99 -10.49 -7.92 -7.67
C LYS A 99 -9.16 -8.21 -8.35
N ASP A 100 -8.29 -7.22 -8.49
CA ASP A 100 -6.97 -7.41 -9.08
C ASP A 100 -6.03 -8.22 -8.18
N LEU A 101 -6.17 -8.10 -6.86
CA LEU A 101 -5.51 -8.99 -5.90
C LEU A 101 -5.88 -10.46 -6.16
N SER A 102 -7.15 -10.74 -6.44
CA SER A 102 -7.60 -12.10 -6.75
C SER A 102 -6.96 -12.65 -8.03
N LYS A 103 -6.70 -11.79 -9.03
CA LYS A 103 -6.00 -12.19 -10.27
C LYS A 103 -4.54 -12.56 -10.04
N ILE A 104 -3.84 -11.88 -9.13
CA ILE A 104 -2.43 -12.21 -8.85
C ILE A 104 -2.28 -13.46 -7.97
N LEU A 105 -3.30 -13.78 -7.18
CA LEU A 105 -3.32 -14.95 -6.30
C LEU A 105 -3.66 -16.27 -7.02
N ASN A 106 -4.33 -16.21 -8.17
CA ASN A 106 -4.59 -17.36 -9.02
C ASN A 106 -3.42 -17.63 -9.98
#